data_AF-A0A8T5H7I3-F1
#
_entry.id   AF-A0A8T5H7I3-F1
#
_cell.length_a   1.000
_cell.length_b   1.000
_cell.length_c   1.000
_cell.angle_alpha   90.00
_cell.angle_beta   90.00
_cell.angle_gamma   90.00
#
_symmetry.space_group_name_H-M   'P 1'
#
loop_
_entity.id
_entity.type
_entity.pdbx_description
1 polymer ?
#
loop_
_entity_poly.entity_id
_entity_poly.type
_entity_poly.pdbx_seq_one_letter_code
_entity_poly.pdbx_strand_id
1 'polypeptide(L)'
;MRYEIEFFGHENIRSNHKKTIEITKESHLTPRGDCIVGVNANSSCADLPQELKNKLKNSKTNVHFLIKVGDDEFALQGRGHPDL
;
A
#
# COMPACT_ATOMS: atom_id res chain seq x y z
N MET A 1 -14.36 2.70 -6.95
CA MET A 1 -14.08 3.58 -5.80
C MET A 1 -12.60 3.89 -5.84
N ARG A 2 -12.21 5.14 -5.62
CA ARG A 2 -10.81 5.59 -5.55
C ARG A 2 -10.56 6.09 -4.13
N TYR A 3 -9.42 5.73 -3.56
CA TYR A 3 -8.96 6.19 -2.26
C TYR A 3 -7.45 6.40 -2.36
N GLU A 4 -6.97 7.52 -1.84
CA GLU A 4 -5.58 7.95 -1.99
C GLU A 4 -4.91 8.00 -0.63
N ILE A 5 -3.67 7.53 -0.60
CA ILE A 5 -2.82 7.50 0.59
C ILE A 5 -1.57 8.28 0.23
N GLU A 6 -1.33 9.38 0.94
CA GLU A 6 -0.09 10.12 0.84
C GLU A 6 0.95 9.48 1.74
N PHE A 7 2.19 9.37 1.27
CA PHE A 7 3.32 8.79 1.98
C PHE A 7 4.61 9.46 1.51
N PHE A 8 5.72 9.16 2.19
CA PHE A 8 7.03 9.73 1.91
C PHE A 8 8.06 8.64 1.64
N GLY A 9 9.15 9.01 0.97
CA GLY A 9 10.34 8.18 0.87
C GLY A 9 11.15 8.13 2.18
N HIS A 10 12.12 7.23 2.24
CA HIS A 10 13.07 7.12 3.34
C HIS A 10 14.39 6.54 2.80
N GLU A 11 15.54 7.01 3.29
CA GLU A 11 16.87 6.62 2.80
C GLU A 11 17.14 5.10 2.84
N ASN A 12 16.55 4.41 3.82
CA ASN A 12 16.65 2.95 3.98
C ASN A 12 15.67 2.12 3.13
N ILE A 13 14.84 2.72 2.28
CA ILE A 13 13.95 1.96 1.38
C ILE A 13 14.79 1.16 0.38
N ARG A 14 14.50 -0.15 0.29
CA ARG A 14 15.15 -1.07 -0.65
C ARG A 14 14.18 -1.74 -1.61
N SER A 15 12.95 -2.01 -1.17
CA SER A 15 11.90 -2.63 -2.00
C SER A 15 12.34 -3.92 -2.73
N ASN A 16 13.17 -4.75 -2.09
CA ASN A 16 13.75 -5.94 -2.71
C ASN A 16 12.89 -7.20 -2.51
N HIS A 17 11.86 -7.14 -1.67
CA HIS A 17 11.00 -8.30 -1.44
C HIS A 17 10.20 -8.64 -2.70
N LYS A 18 10.35 -9.87 -3.20
CA LYS A 18 9.88 -10.25 -4.55
C LYS A 18 8.37 -10.44 -4.71
N LYS A 19 7.64 -10.48 -3.60
CA LYS A 19 6.22 -10.90 -3.59
C LYS A 19 5.28 -9.91 -2.94
N THR A 20 5.80 -8.94 -2.21
CA THR A 20 4.98 -8.02 -1.40
C THR A 20 5.56 -6.63 -1.44
N ILE A 21 4.68 -5.67 -1.23
CA ILE A 21 5.01 -4.28 -0.97
C ILE A 21 4.27 -3.85 0.29
N GLU A 22 4.81 -2.89 1.01
CA GLU A 22 4.19 -2.31 2.20
C GLU A 22 4.36 -0.78 2.22
N ILE A 23 3.30 -0.08 2.61
CA ILE A 23 3.29 1.35 2.93
C ILE A 23 2.85 1.47 4.38
N THR A 24 3.60 2.20 5.20
CA THR A 24 3.38 2.26 6.66
C THR A 24 3.24 3.68 7.18
N LYS A 25 2.51 3.85 8.29
CA LYS A 25 2.44 5.11 9.04
C LYS A 25 3.69 5.36 9.88
N GLU A 26 4.46 4.30 10.16
CA GLU A 26 5.71 4.41 10.91
C GLU A 26 6.70 5.31 10.17
N SER A 27 7.40 6.16 10.93
CA SER A 27 8.40 7.08 10.40
C SER A 27 9.79 6.47 10.32
N HIS A 28 10.08 5.51 11.20
CA HIS A 28 11.38 4.87 11.32
C HIS A 28 11.44 3.60 10.46
N LEU A 29 12.42 3.55 9.56
CA LEU A 29 12.70 2.38 8.74
C LEU A 29 14.15 1.92 8.90
N THR A 30 14.33 0.66 9.27
CA THR A 30 15.66 0.02 9.23
C THR A 30 15.90 -0.64 7.87
N PRO A 31 17.16 -0.86 7.46
CA PRO A 31 17.48 -1.55 6.20
C PRO A 31 16.98 -3.00 6.10
N ARG A 32 16.47 -3.58 7.20
CA ARG A 32 15.86 -4.92 7.23
C ARG A 32 14.40 -4.92 6.73
N GLY A 33 13.71 -3.76 6.73
CA GLY A 33 12.35 -3.62 6.21
C GLY A 33 12.35 -3.60 4.68
N ASP A 34 12.66 -4.72 4.05
CA ASP A 34 12.95 -4.81 2.62
C ASP A 34 11.70 -4.86 1.71
N CYS A 35 10.51 -5.05 2.28
CA CYS A 35 9.21 -4.94 1.58
C CYS A 35 8.62 -3.52 1.59
N ILE A 36 9.14 -2.60 2.40
CA ILE A 36 8.58 -1.26 2.56
C ILE A 36 8.99 -0.37 1.39
N VAL A 37 7.99 0.31 0.80
CA VAL A 37 8.15 1.23 -0.34
C VAL A 37 7.73 2.67 0.00
N GLY A 38 7.14 2.89 1.16
CA GLY A 38 6.72 4.21 1.64
C GLY A 38 6.51 4.25 3.15
N VAL A 39 6.84 5.38 3.77
CA VAL A 39 6.73 5.64 5.22
C VAL A 39 5.88 6.88 5.50
N ASN A 40 5.60 7.18 6.77
CA ASN A 40 4.82 8.36 7.17
C ASN A 40 3.48 8.48 6.42
N ALA A 41 2.84 7.35 6.14
CA ALA A 41 1.57 7.34 5.43
C ALA A 41 0.48 8.05 6.24
N ASN A 42 -0.39 8.79 5.56
CA ASN A 42 -1.51 9.46 6.23
C ASN A 42 -2.58 8.46 6.73
N SER A 43 -2.60 7.24 6.17
CA SER A 43 -3.62 6.22 6.43
C SER A 43 -3.02 4.82 6.51
N SER A 44 -3.55 4.00 7.40
CA SER A 44 -3.30 2.56 7.51
C SER A 44 -4.52 1.75 7.05
N CYS A 45 -4.41 0.43 7.03
CA CYS A 45 -5.56 -0.45 6.78
C CYS A 45 -6.74 -0.20 7.74
N ALA A 46 -6.46 0.17 8.99
CA ALA A 46 -7.48 0.49 9.98
C ALA A 46 -8.21 1.81 9.68
N ASP A 47 -7.57 2.74 8.98
CA ASP A 47 -8.12 4.06 8.64
C ASP A 47 -8.97 4.04 7.37
N LEU A 48 -8.91 2.95 6.57
CA LEU A 48 -9.66 2.86 5.33
C LEU A 48 -11.18 3.00 5.57
N PRO A 49 -11.91 3.70 4.67
CA PRO A 49 -13.36 3.82 4.77
C PRO A 49 -14.03 2.45 4.84
N GLN A 50 -15.09 2.34 5.66
CA GLN A 50 -15.79 1.06 5.85
C GLN A 50 -16.32 0.48 4.53
N GLU A 51 -16.77 1.35 3.61
CA GLU A 51 -17.20 0.95 2.28
C GLU A 51 -16.08 0.27 1.48
N LEU A 52 -14.85 0.81 1.55
CA LEU A 52 -13.69 0.22 0.87
C LEU A 52 -13.33 -1.12 1.49
N LYS A 53 -13.27 -1.21 2.82
CA LYS A 53 -13.02 -2.47 3.53
C LYS A 53 -14.03 -3.55 3.13
N ASN A 54 -15.32 -3.20 3.10
CA ASN A 54 -16.37 -4.14 2.68
C ASN A 54 -16.20 -4.62 1.23
N LYS A 55 -15.78 -3.74 0.32
CA LYS A 55 -15.46 -4.11 -1.07
C LYS A 55 -14.24 -5.03 -1.16
N LEU A 56 -13.20 -4.78 -0.38
CA LEU A 56 -12.00 -5.62 -0.32
C LEU A 56 -12.30 -7.03 0.21
N LYS A 57 -13.30 -7.19 1.08
CA LYS A 57 -13.77 -8.49 1.58
C LYS A 57 -14.54 -9.33 0.54
N ASN A 58 -14.68 -8.88 -0.70
CA ASN A 58 -15.38 -9.63 -1.74
C ASN A 58 -14.38 -10.23 -2.73
N SER A 59 -14.38 -11.57 -2.87
CA SER A 59 -13.50 -12.28 -3.80
C SER A 59 -13.72 -11.94 -5.27
N LYS A 60 -14.83 -11.30 -5.64
CA LYS A 60 -15.08 -10.81 -7.00
C LYS A 60 -14.54 -9.39 -7.23
N THR A 61 -14.08 -8.70 -6.20
CA THR A 61 -13.52 -7.35 -6.33
C THR A 61 -12.14 -7.41 -6.97
N ASN A 62 -11.97 -6.72 -8.09
CA ASN A 62 -10.67 -6.45 -8.67
C ASN A 62 -10.10 -5.17 -8.06
N VAL A 63 -8.87 -5.22 -7.58
CA VAL A 63 -8.14 -4.11 -6.99
C VAL A 63 -7.11 -3.64 -7.99
N HIS A 64 -7.16 -2.36 -8.33
CA HIS A 64 -6.11 -1.69 -9.09
C HIS A 64 -5.40 -0.76 -8.11
N PHE A 65 -4.09 -0.95 -7.98
CA PHE A 65 -3.26 -0.19 -7.05
C PHE A 65 -2.18 0.52 -7.86
N LEU A 66 -2.07 1.83 -7.66
CA LEU A 66 -1.17 2.71 -8.37
C LEU A 66 -0.33 3.47 -7.35
N ILE A 67 0.98 3.40 -7.50
CA ILE A 67 1.95 4.21 -6.77
C ILE A 67 2.46 5.26 -7.75
N LYS A 68 2.42 6.53 -7.34
CA LYS A 68 2.92 7.65 -8.13
C LYS A 68 3.90 8.49 -7.31
N VAL A 69 5.08 8.75 -7.87
CA VAL A 69 6.11 9.60 -7.26
C VAL A 69 6.71 10.47 -8.36
N GLY A 70 6.45 11.77 -8.31
CA GLY A 70 6.82 12.67 -9.40
C GLY A 70 6.18 12.24 -10.72
N ASP A 71 7.02 11.99 -11.72
CA ASP A 71 6.62 11.53 -13.06
C ASP A 71 6.57 9.99 -13.19
N ASP A 72 7.07 9.26 -12.18
CA ASP A 72 7.09 7.80 -12.19
C ASP A 72 5.79 7.21 -11.66
N GLU A 73 5.35 6.13 -12.31
CA GLU A 73 4.15 5.38 -11.93
C GLU A 73 4.42 3.88 -11.91
N PHE A 74 3.94 3.20 -10.87
CA PHE A 74 3.98 1.74 -10.74
C PHE A 74 2.58 1.22 -10.45
N ALA A 75 2.09 0.31 -11.29
CA ALA A 75 0.75 -0.25 -11.19
C ALA A 75 0.80 -1.75 -10.92
N LEU A 76 -0.10 -2.21 -10.06
CA LEU A 76 -0.33 -3.62 -9.77
C LEU A 76 -1.82 -3.92 -9.65
N GLN A 77 -2.16 -5.17 -9.94
CA GLN A 77 -3.52 -5.68 -9.85
C GLN A 77 -3.59 -6.74 -8.75
N GLY A 78 -4.71 -6.73 -8.03
CA GLY A 78 -5.00 -7.67 -6.97
C GLY A 78 -6.47 -8.04 -6.94
N ARG A 79 -6.83 -8.89 -5.99
CA ARG A 79 -8.20 -9.33 -5.79
C ARG A 79 -8.56 -9.23 -4.32
N GLY A 80 -9.81 -8.88 -4.05
CA GLY A 80 -10.36 -8.98 -2.70
C GLY A 80 -10.39 -10.43 -2.20
N HIS A 81 -10.55 -10.60 -0.90
CA HIS A 81 -10.66 -11.91 -0.26
C HIS A 81 -11.60 -11.83 0.95
N PRO A 82 -12.51 -12.80 1.17
CA PRO A 82 -13.46 -12.79 2.29
C PRO A 82 -12.81 -12.70 3.67
N ASP A 83 -11.58 -13.17 3.81
CA ASP A 83 -10.84 -13.19 5.09
C ASP A 83 -10.02 -11.92 5.39
N LEU A 84 -10.17 -10.86 4.58
CA LEU A 84 -9.64 -9.52 4.89
C LEU A 84 -10.48 -8.78 5.95
#